data_AF-A0A959Q655-F1
#
_entry.id   AF-A0A959Q655-F1
#
_cell.length_a   1.000
_cell.length_b   1.000
_cell.length_c   1.000
_cell.angle_alpha   90.00
_cell.angle_beta   90.00
_cell.angle_gamma   90.00
#
_symmetry.space_group_name_H-M   'P 1'
#
loop_
_entity.id
_entity.type
_entity.pdbx_description
1 polymer ?
#
loop_
_entity_poly.entity_id
_entity_poly.type
_entity_poly.pdbx_seq_one_letter_code
_entity_poly.pdbx_strand_id
1 'polypeptide(L)'
;MNRFLLVLLAVVGSTALSFAQLNMSLLSQIDYNPELNDVWGWVAADGTEYALVGLYNGVSIVSLADPANAEEVVFIPGQGSTWRDIKTWGDFAYVTTDQNGTTEGLLVIDLSGLPNSINYENWTPNLPG
;
A
#
# COMPACT_ATOMS: atom_id res chain seq x y z
N MET A 1 47.63 15.71 -18.76
CA MET A 1 46.37 15.91 -18.01
C MET A 1 46.46 15.13 -16.71
N ASN A 2 46.28 15.79 -15.56
CA ASN A 2 46.56 15.19 -14.25
C ASN A 2 45.50 14.12 -13.93
N ARG A 3 45.92 12.89 -13.58
CA ARG A 3 45.00 11.76 -13.31
C ARG A 3 43.95 12.08 -12.23
N PHE A 4 44.32 12.95 -11.29
CA PHE A 4 43.43 13.46 -10.25
C PHE A 4 42.23 14.25 -10.82
N LEU A 5 42.46 15.03 -11.87
CA LEU A 5 41.42 15.84 -12.51
C LEU A 5 40.40 14.97 -13.25
N LEU A 6 40.85 13.86 -13.85
CA LEU A 6 39.99 12.88 -14.52
C LEU A 6 39.08 12.13 -13.53
N VAL A 7 39.61 11.75 -12.37
CA VAL A 7 38.83 11.09 -11.31
C VAL A 7 37.79 12.05 -10.72
N LEU A 8 38.18 13.31 -10.46
CA LEU A 8 37.26 14.33 -9.97
C LEU A 8 36.13 14.62 -10.97
N LEU A 9 36.46 14.72 -12.28
CA LEU A 9 35.44 14.89 -13.33
C LEU A 9 34.50 13.68 -13.44
N ALA A 10 35.03 12.46 -13.28
CA ALA A 10 34.22 11.24 -13.31
C ALA A 10 33.27 11.15 -12.11
N VAL A 11 33.70 11.55 -10.91
CA VAL A 11 32.87 11.56 -9.69
C VAL A 11 31.80 12.65 -9.75
N VAL A 12 32.14 13.86 -10.22
CA VAL A 12 31.16 14.96 -10.37
C VAL A 12 30.18 14.70 -11.53
N GLY A 13 30.64 14.05 -12.61
CA GLY A 13 29.78 13.66 -13.74
C GLY A 13 28.80 12.54 -13.41
N SER A 14 29.12 11.66 -12.46
CA SER A 14 28.25 10.54 -12.07
C SER A 14 27.17 10.95 -11.06
N THR A 15 27.36 12.01 -10.27
CA THR A 15 26.32 12.54 -9.37
C THR A 15 25.27 13.40 -10.08
N ALA A 16 25.58 13.94 -11.26
CA ALA A 16 24.71 14.88 -11.98
C ALA A 16 23.65 14.24 -12.89
N LEU A 17 23.60 12.91 -13.00
CA LEU A 17 22.78 12.20 -14.01
C LEU A 17 21.72 11.25 -13.45
N SER A 18 21.47 11.25 -12.13
CA SER A 18 20.47 10.35 -11.53
C SER A 18 19.21 11.11 -11.11
N PHE A 19 18.43 11.61 -12.06
CA PHE A 19 17.02 11.91 -11.82
C PHE A 19 16.23 10.63 -12.12
N ALA A 20 15.98 9.81 -11.09
CA ALA A 20 15.23 8.56 -11.21
C ALA A 20 13.73 8.79 -11.52
N GLN A 21 13.25 10.02 -11.38
CA GLN A 21 11.83 10.40 -11.53
C GLN A 21 11.70 11.48 -12.60
N LEU A 22 11.28 11.08 -13.80
CA LEU A 22 10.82 12.02 -14.82
C LEU A 22 9.30 12.22 -14.63
N ASN A 23 8.86 13.47 -14.53
CA ASN A 23 7.44 13.87 -14.49
C ASN A 23 6.61 13.39 -13.29
N MET A 24 7.21 13.13 -12.13
CA MET A 24 6.48 12.86 -10.88
C MET A 24 6.88 13.85 -9.79
N SER A 25 5.90 14.31 -9.03
CA SER A 25 6.08 15.10 -7.81
C SER A 25 5.47 14.36 -6.63
N LEU A 26 6.20 14.29 -5.51
CA LEU A 26 5.62 13.83 -4.25
C LEU A 26 4.55 14.83 -3.78
N LEU A 27 3.33 14.35 -3.55
CA LEU A 27 2.22 15.18 -3.05
C LEU A 27 2.04 15.04 -1.54
N SER A 28 2.09 13.82 -1.02
CA SER A 28 1.92 13.52 0.41
C SER A 28 2.70 12.26 0.80
N GLN A 29 2.92 12.08 2.11
CA GLN A 29 3.56 10.91 2.71
C GLN A 29 2.89 10.62 4.05
N ILE A 30 2.59 9.33 4.29
CA ILE A 30 2.13 8.82 5.58
C ILE A 30 3.22 7.87 6.09
N ASP A 31 3.70 8.13 7.31
CA ASP A 31 4.69 7.28 7.96
C ASP A 31 4.01 6.13 8.71
N TYR A 32 4.43 4.90 8.45
CA TYR A 32 3.92 3.70 9.11
C TYR A 32 4.96 3.08 10.04
N ASN A 33 4.47 2.54 11.16
CA ASN A 33 5.18 1.66 12.07
C ASN A 33 4.12 0.73 12.69
N PRO A 34 3.88 -0.45 12.09
CA PRO A 34 4.88 -1.45 11.70
C PRO A 34 5.23 -1.49 10.20
N GLU A 35 5.98 -2.52 9.79
CA GLU A 35 6.39 -2.77 8.41
C GLU A 35 5.20 -2.90 7.43
N LEU A 36 5.44 -2.51 6.18
CA LEU A 36 4.50 -2.59 5.06
C LEU A 36 4.95 -3.65 4.05
N ASN A 37 4.03 -4.17 3.25
CA ASN A 37 4.37 -5.16 2.25
C ASN A 37 3.68 -5.02 0.88
N ASP A 38 2.46 -4.49 0.80
CA ASP A 38 1.71 -4.34 -0.46
C ASP A 38 0.90 -3.05 -0.45
N VAL A 39 0.57 -2.55 -1.64
CA VAL A 39 -0.34 -1.42 -1.83
C VAL A 39 -1.18 -1.64 -3.08
N TRP A 40 -2.49 -1.42 -2.96
CA TRP A 40 -3.45 -1.55 -4.05
C TRP A 40 -4.35 -0.31 -4.14
N GLY A 41 -4.80 0.02 -5.36
CA GLY A 41 -5.71 1.15 -5.59
C GLY A 41 -7.16 0.71 -5.77
N TRP A 42 -8.09 1.53 -5.28
CA TRP A 42 -9.52 1.40 -5.57
C TRP A 42 -10.14 2.78 -5.81
N VAL A 43 -11.13 2.85 -6.70
CA VAL A 43 -11.84 4.09 -7.05
C VAL A 43 -13.30 3.92 -6.70
N ALA A 44 -13.82 4.77 -5.83
CA ALA A 44 -15.21 4.79 -5.44
C ALA A 44 -16.11 5.25 -6.59
N ALA A 45 -17.41 4.99 -6.46
CA ALA A 45 -18.41 5.40 -7.45
C ALA A 45 -18.47 6.93 -7.68
N ASP A 46 -18.07 7.72 -6.67
CA ASP A 46 -17.99 9.18 -6.76
C ASP A 46 -16.66 9.71 -7.35
N GLY A 47 -15.73 8.81 -7.70
CA GLY A 47 -14.42 9.13 -8.25
C GLY A 47 -13.32 9.32 -7.20
N THR A 48 -13.63 9.22 -5.90
CA THR A 48 -12.62 9.27 -4.84
C THR A 48 -11.69 8.06 -4.94
N GLU A 49 -10.38 8.28 -5.00
CA GLU A 49 -9.39 7.22 -4.99
C GLU A 49 -8.99 6.87 -3.56
N TYR A 50 -8.74 5.59 -3.32
CA TYR A 50 -8.27 5.05 -2.04
C TYR A 50 -7.05 4.17 -2.27
N ALA A 51 -6.05 4.32 -1.40
CA ALA A 51 -4.95 3.37 -1.30
C ALA A 51 -5.26 2.36 -0.18
N LEU A 52 -5.20 1.07 -0.52
CA LEU A 52 -5.33 -0.04 0.40
C LEU A 52 -3.90 -0.54 0.67
N VAL A 53 -3.43 -0.36 1.90
CA VAL A 53 -2.04 -0.60 2.30
C VAL A 53 -1.98 -1.83 3.21
N GLY A 54 -1.17 -2.81 2.82
CA GLY A 54 -0.89 -3.99 3.64
C GLY A 54 0.17 -3.69 4.69
N LEU A 55 -0.21 -3.82 5.96
CA LEU A 55 0.65 -3.69 7.14
C LEU A 55 0.91 -5.08 7.74
N TYR A 56 2.02 -5.21 8.47
CA TYR A 56 2.33 -6.42 9.24
C TYR A 56 1.14 -6.85 10.12
N ASN A 57 0.47 -5.90 10.75
CA ASN A 57 -0.61 -6.12 11.72
C ASN A 57 -2.02 -5.78 11.19
N GLY A 58 -2.21 -5.61 9.87
CA GLY A 58 -3.54 -5.29 9.35
C GLY A 58 -3.55 -4.64 7.97
N VAL A 59 -4.65 -3.96 7.66
CA VAL A 59 -4.85 -3.19 6.42
C VAL A 59 -5.19 -1.76 6.79
N SER A 60 -4.47 -0.81 6.20
CA SER A 60 -4.82 0.61 6.25
C SER A 60 -5.52 1.01 4.96
N ILE A 61 -6.56 1.83 5.07
CA ILE A 61 -7.29 2.41 3.95
C ILE A 61 -7.10 3.91 4.02
N VAL A 62 -6.43 4.46 3.01
CA VAL A 62 -6.07 5.87 2.90
C VAL A 62 -6.92 6.53 1.83
N SER A 63 -7.63 7.58 2.20
CA SER A 63 -8.36 8.45 1.26
C SER A 63 -7.38 9.35 0.51
N LEU A 64 -7.57 9.43 -0.81
CA LEU A 64 -6.89 10.37 -1.69
C LEU A 64 -7.86 11.43 -2.24
N ALA A 65 -8.95 11.72 -1.52
CA ALA A 65 -9.87 12.81 -1.87
C ALA A 65 -9.15 14.17 -2.00
N ASP A 66 -8.14 14.40 -1.17
CA ASP A 66 -7.11 15.43 -1.36
C ASP A 66 -5.72 14.76 -1.40
N PRO A 67 -5.13 14.51 -2.58
CA PRO A 67 -3.85 13.82 -2.70
C PRO A 67 -2.67 14.56 -2.05
N ALA A 68 -2.78 15.87 -1.84
CA ALA A 68 -1.77 16.66 -1.13
C ALA A 68 -1.87 16.49 0.39
N ASN A 69 -3.00 16.00 0.90
CA ASN A 69 -3.28 15.75 2.31
C ASN A 69 -3.94 14.36 2.48
N ALA A 70 -3.25 13.31 2.00
CA ALA A 70 -3.75 11.94 2.14
C ALA A 70 -3.96 11.55 3.62
N GLU A 71 -5.05 10.86 3.90
CA GLU A 71 -5.49 10.55 5.27
C GLU A 71 -5.88 9.08 5.41
N GLU A 72 -5.34 8.38 6.41
CA GLU A 72 -5.86 7.08 6.82
C GLU A 72 -7.27 7.26 7.40
N VAL A 73 -8.27 6.70 6.71
CA VAL A 73 -9.68 6.79 7.12
C VAL A 73 -10.14 5.54 7.87
N VAL A 74 -9.49 4.39 7.64
CA VAL A 74 -9.82 3.12 8.29
C VAL A 74 -8.54 2.31 8.51
N PHE A 75 -8.43 1.69 9.68
CA PHE A 75 -7.51 0.60 9.94
C PHE A 75 -8.27 -0.67 10.34
N ILE A 76 -8.01 -1.77 9.63
CA ILE A 76 -8.58 -3.09 9.91
C ILE A 76 -7.48 -3.96 10.54
N PRO A 77 -7.59 -4.36 11.82
CA PRO A 77 -6.56 -5.16 12.48
C PRO A 77 -6.51 -6.58 11.91
N GLY A 78 -5.31 -7.15 11.88
CA GLY A 78 -5.05 -8.54 11.51
C GLY A 78 -3.92 -9.16 12.32
N GLN A 79 -3.75 -10.47 12.18
CA GLN A 79 -2.62 -11.23 12.68
C GLN A 79 -1.32 -10.78 12.00
N GLY A 80 -0.21 -10.89 12.74
CA GLY A 80 1.12 -10.56 12.24
C GLY A 80 1.50 -11.40 11.03
N SER A 81 1.66 -10.77 9.87
CA SER A 81 2.12 -11.39 8.63
C SER A 81 3.03 -10.44 7.86
N THR A 82 4.22 -10.90 7.50
CA THR A 82 5.13 -10.12 6.66
C THR A 82 4.55 -9.92 5.26
N TRP A 83 3.77 -10.89 4.75
CA TRP A 83 3.16 -10.78 3.43
C TRP A 83 1.63 -10.80 3.55
N ARG A 84 1.03 -9.74 3.02
CA ARG A 84 -0.41 -9.48 2.94
C ARG A 84 -0.72 -8.92 1.56
N ASP A 85 -1.28 -9.73 0.67
CA ASP A 85 -1.61 -9.31 -0.70
C ASP A 85 -3.06 -8.84 -0.78
N ILE A 86 -3.31 -7.73 -1.49
CA ILE A 86 -4.63 -7.09 -1.58
C ILE A 86 -5.07 -7.01 -3.04
N LYS A 87 -6.30 -7.44 -3.37
CA LYS A 87 -6.90 -7.27 -4.71
C LYS A 87 -8.36 -6.85 -4.61
N THR A 88 -8.84 -6.11 -5.59
CA THR A 88 -10.23 -5.63 -5.62
C THR A 88 -11.03 -6.25 -6.75
N TRP A 89 -12.33 -6.43 -6.52
CA TRP A 89 -13.32 -6.77 -7.54
C TRP A 89 -14.66 -6.12 -7.20
N GLY A 90 -15.13 -5.24 -8.07
CA GLY A 90 -16.28 -4.37 -7.77
C GLY A 90 -15.99 -3.48 -6.56
N ASP A 91 -16.91 -3.48 -5.60
CA ASP A 91 -16.80 -2.70 -4.36
C ASP A 91 -16.12 -3.50 -3.23
N PHE A 92 -15.50 -4.65 -3.53
CA PHE A 92 -14.89 -5.50 -2.52
C PHE A 92 -13.36 -5.54 -2.66
N ALA A 93 -12.66 -5.54 -1.54
CA ALA A 93 -11.27 -5.94 -1.44
C ALA A 93 -11.14 -7.33 -0.81
N TYR A 94 -10.16 -8.08 -1.28
CA TYR A 94 -9.83 -9.43 -0.87
C TYR A 94 -8.38 -9.43 -0.43
N VAL A 95 -8.14 -9.90 0.79
CA VAL A 95 -6.84 -9.81 1.44
C VAL A 95 -6.45 -11.17 1.99
N THR A 96 -5.24 -11.62 1.63
CA THR A 96 -4.69 -12.91 2.06
C THR A 96 -3.33 -12.72 2.73
N THR A 97 -3.00 -13.59 3.68
CA THR A 97 -1.68 -13.67 4.31
C THR A 97 -1.05 -15.04 4.08
N ASP A 98 0.29 -15.11 4.04
CA ASP A 98 1.04 -16.35 3.81
C ASP A 98 1.91 -16.79 5.00
N GLN A 99 1.92 -15.99 6.07
CA GLN A 99 2.79 -16.22 7.22
C GLN A 99 2.36 -17.48 7.96
N ASN A 100 3.34 -18.34 8.27
CA ASN A 100 3.11 -19.55 9.04
C ASN A 100 2.50 -19.23 10.41
N GLY A 101 1.41 -19.92 10.76
CA GLY A 101 0.67 -19.75 12.02
C GLY A 101 -0.49 -18.77 11.93
N THR A 102 -0.68 -18.06 10.80
CA THR A 102 -1.86 -17.23 10.59
C THR A 102 -3.10 -18.08 10.38
N THR A 103 -4.24 -17.64 10.93
CA THR A 103 -5.55 -18.30 10.78
C THR A 103 -6.63 -17.38 10.20
N GLU A 104 -6.22 -16.29 9.55
CA GLU A 104 -7.14 -15.24 9.06
C GLU A 104 -8.03 -15.73 7.90
N GLY A 105 -7.59 -16.73 7.14
CA GLY A 105 -8.30 -17.13 5.92
C GLY A 105 -8.24 -16.02 4.87
N LEU A 106 -9.39 -15.72 4.26
CA LEU A 106 -9.56 -14.62 3.31
C LEU A 106 -10.32 -13.47 3.98
N LEU A 107 -9.65 -12.34 4.21
CA LEU A 107 -10.33 -11.13 4.65
C LEU A 107 -11.04 -10.49 3.46
N VAL A 108 -12.35 -10.35 3.54
CA VAL A 108 -13.22 -9.71 2.55
C VAL A 108 -13.70 -8.39 3.13
N ILE A 109 -13.47 -7.29 2.42
CA ILE A 109 -13.78 -5.92 2.87
C ILE A 109 -14.76 -5.30 1.87
N ASP A 110 -15.89 -4.79 2.34
CA ASP A 110 -16.85 -4.00 1.56
C ASP A 110 -16.46 -2.51 1.61
N LEU A 111 -15.95 -2.00 0.50
CA LEU A 111 -15.45 -0.64 0.34
C LEU A 111 -16.56 0.38 0.05
N SER A 112 -17.78 -0.07 -0.25
CA SER A 112 -18.88 0.82 -0.72
C SER A 112 -19.31 1.87 0.30
N GLY A 113 -19.06 1.62 1.59
CA GLY A 113 -19.41 2.51 2.69
C GLY A 113 -18.38 3.60 2.99
N LEU A 114 -17.21 3.57 2.35
CA LEU A 114 -16.12 4.50 2.64
C LEU A 114 -16.48 5.96 2.29
N PRO A 115 -15.93 6.94 3.04
CA PRO A 115 -15.13 6.79 4.25
C PRO A 115 -15.99 6.62 5.53
N ASN A 116 -17.32 6.63 5.41
CA ASN A 116 -18.24 6.77 6.54
C ASN A 116 -18.45 5.48 7.34
N SER A 117 -18.29 4.32 6.69
CA SER A 117 -18.50 3.00 7.29
C SER A 117 -17.67 1.95 6.56
N ILE A 118 -17.37 0.86 7.26
CA ILE A 118 -16.62 -0.27 6.72
C ILE A 118 -17.22 -1.56 7.27
N ASN A 119 -17.48 -2.52 6.39
CA ASN A 119 -17.86 -3.88 6.77
C ASN A 119 -16.79 -4.83 6.26
N TYR A 120 -16.41 -5.81 7.06
CA TYR A 120 -15.46 -6.83 6.65
C TYR A 120 -15.68 -8.15 7.41
N GLU A 121 -15.27 -9.24 6.80
CA GLU A 121 -15.30 -10.57 7.42
C GLU A 121 -14.07 -11.40 7.05
N ASN A 122 -13.63 -12.25 7.97
CA ASN A 122 -12.62 -13.27 7.70
C ASN A 122 -13.32 -14.56 7.26
N TRP A 123 -13.25 -14.86 5.97
CA TRP A 123 -13.85 -16.04 5.37
C TRP A 123 -12.91 -17.24 5.48
N THR A 124 -13.35 -18.26 6.22
CA THR A 124 -12.61 -19.52 6.46
C THR A 124 -13.48 -20.72 6.04
N PRO A 125 -13.60 -21.01 4.74
CA PRO A 125 -14.47 -22.07 4.26
C PRO A 125 -13.93 -23.46 4.60
N ASN A 126 -14.84 -24.38 4.90
CA ASN A 126 -14.52 -25.82 4.88
C ASN A 126 -14.53 -26.28 3.41
N LEU A 127 -13.35 -26.42 2.83
CA LEU A 127 -13.23 -26.96 1.47
C LEU A 127 -13.32 -28.49 1.52
N PRO A 128 -14.20 -29.12 0.73
CA PRO A 128 -14.20 -30.58 0.60
C PRO A 128 -12.87 -31.02 -0.02
N GLY A 129 -12.20 -31.97 0.63
CA GLY A 129 -11.01 -32.66 0.15
C GLY A 129 -11.34 -33.99 -0.51
#